data_AF-A0A4Y2QQH4-F1
#
_entry.id   AF-A0A4Y2QQH4-F1
#
_cell.length_a   1.000
_cell.length_b   1.000
_cell.length_c   1.000
_cell.angle_alpha   90.00
_cell.angle_beta   90.00
_cell.angle_gamma   90.00
#
_symmetry.space_group_name_H-M   'P 1'
#
loop_
_entity.id
_entity.type
_entity.pdbx_description
1 polymer ?
#
loop_
_entity_poly.entity_id
_entity_poly.type
_entity_poly.pdbx_seq_one_letter_code
_entity_poly.pdbx_strand_id
1 'polypeptide(L)' 'MDCAEVLRNGYNESGVYTIWPKSRVTNDKSIDVFCDMDTDGGGWT' A
#
# COMPACT_ATOMS: atom_id res chain seq x y z
N MET A 1 -2.14 -5.59 5.02
CA MET A 1 -2.52 -4.40 4.25
C MET A 1 -1.30 -3.87 3.55
N ASP A 2 -1.28 -3.99 2.24
CA ASP A 2 -0.31 -3.43 1.29
C ASP A 2 -1.05 -2.53 0.29
N CYS A 3 -0.34 -1.88 -0.65
CA CYS A 3 -0.98 -0.99 -1.64
C CYS A 3 -2.05 -1.71 -2.48
N ALA A 4 -1.91 -3.02 -2.76
CA ALA A 4 -2.92 -3.79 -3.48
C ALA A 4 -4.19 -4.03 -2.63
N GLU A 5 -4.07 -4.19 -1.32
CA GLU A 5 -5.22 -4.23 -0.41
C GLU A 5 -5.87 -2.86 -0.25
N VAL A 6 -5.08 -1.78 -0.19
CA VAL A 6 -5.56 -0.38 -0.17
C VAL A 6 -6.41 -0.09 -1.41
N LEU A 7 -5.91 -0.44 -2.61
CA LEU A 7 -6.65 -0.31 -3.86
C LEU A 7 -7.97 -1.08 -3.86
N ARG A 8 -7.96 -2.35 -3.42
CA ARG A 8 -9.17 -3.19 -3.33
C ARG A 8 -10.21 -2.65 -2.36
N ASN A 9 -9.81 -1.85 -1.39
CA ASN A 9 -10.70 -1.15 -0.45
C ASN A 9 -11.30 0.14 -1.04
N GLY A 10 -10.99 0.48 -2.30
CA GLY A 10 -11.56 1.62 -3.03
C GLY A 10 -10.74 2.90 -2.96
N TYR A 11 -9.54 2.86 -2.38
CA TYR A 11 -8.60 3.98 -2.38
C TYR A 11 -7.80 3.97 -3.68
N ASN A 12 -8.30 4.72 -4.67
CA ASN A 12 -7.80 4.69 -6.04
C ASN A 12 -6.94 5.91 -6.41
N GLU A 13 -6.49 6.69 -5.42
CA GLU A 13 -5.64 7.86 -5.65
C GLU A 13 -4.20 7.55 -5.26
N SER A 14 -3.24 7.87 -6.13
CA SER A 14 -1.82 7.74 -5.81
C SER A 14 -1.43 8.69 -4.67
N GLY A 15 -0.62 8.21 -3.73
CA GLY A 15 -0.27 9.00 -2.54
C GLY A 15 0.46 8.20 -1.49
N VAL A 16 0.78 8.85 -0.36
CA VAL A 16 1.42 8.16 0.76
C VAL A 16 0.35 7.50 1.63
N TYR A 17 0.49 6.19 1.84
CA TYR A 17 -0.39 5.39 2.69
C TYR A 17 0.42 4.70 3.78
N THR A 18 -0.18 4.63 4.96
CA THR A 18 0.30 3.76 6.03
C THR A 18 -0.17 2.34 5.75
N ILE A 19 0.78 1.44 5.55
CA ILE A 19 0.52 0.01 5.30
C ILE A 19 1.06 -0.85 6.44
N TRP A 20 0.55 -2.08 6.54
CA TRP A 20 0.97 -3.10 7.50
C TRP A 20 1.42 -4.35 6.73
N PRO A 21 2.68 -4.37 6.24
CA PRO A 21 3.22 -5.51 5.53
C PRO A 21 3.38 -6.67 6.53
N LYS A 22 2.88 -7.85 6.18
CA LYS A 22 3.18 -9.09 6.92
C LYS A 22 4.60 -9.55 6.58
N SER A 23 5.60 -8.83 7.07
CA SER A 23 7.01 -9.13 6.84
C SER A 23 7.75 -9.30 8.17
N ARG A 24 8.62 -10.31 8.24
CA ARG A 24 9.53 -10.47 9.38
C ARG A 24 10.51 -9.31 9.52
N VAL A 25 10.71 -8.53 8.46
CA VAL A 25 11.62 -7.37 8.43
C VAL A 25 10.99 -6.17 9.14
N THR A 26 9.66 -6.01 9.04
CA THR A 26 8.95 -4.86 9.63
C THR A 26 8.57 -5.10 11.08
N ASN A 27 8.74 -6.31 11.63
CA ASN A 27 8.36 -6.67 13.01
C ASN A 27 6.92 -6.22 13.35
N ASP A 28 5.99 -6.46 12.42
CA ASP A 28 4.57 -6.06 12.52
C ASP A 28 4.33 -4.54 12.70
N LYS A 29 5.32 -3.70 12.43
CA LYS A 29 5.18 -2.25 12.43
C LYS A 29 4.52 -1.77 11.14
N SER A 30 3.73 -0.71 11.27
CA SER A 30 3.26 0.08 10.14
C SER A 30 4.40 0.88 9.53
N ILE A 31 4.35 1.08 8.22
CA ILE A 31 5.26 1.94 7.48
C ILE A 31 4.46 2.83 6.52
N ASP A 32 4.97 4.02 6.27
CA ASP A 32 4.43 4.91 5.26
C ASP A 32 5.14 4.66 3.93
N VAL A 33 4.37 4.37 2.87
CA VAL A 33 4.89 4.13 1.52
C VAL A 33 4.09 4.94 0.52
N PHE A 34 4.71 5.30 -0.60
CA PHE A 34 3.95 5.84 -1.73
C PHE A 34 3.27 4.67 -2.44
N CYS A 35 1.94 4.68 -2.50
CA CYS A 35 1.20 3.76 -3.34
C CYS A 35 0.89 4.42 -4.68
N ASP A 36 1.32 3.81 -5.77
CA ASP A 36 0.89 4.16 -7.11
C ASP A 36 -0.39 3.38 -7.44
N MET A 37 -1.50 4.12 -7.58
CA MET A 37 -2.83 3.58 -7.88
C MET A 37 -3.27 3.84 -9.31
N ASP A 38 -2.47 4.59 -10.08
CA ASP A 38 -2.83 5.04 -11.43
C ASP A 38 -2.17 4.17 -12.52
N THR A 39 -0.93 3.72 -12.29
CA THR A 39 -0.14 3.00 -13.29
C THR A 39 -0.54 1.54 -13.38
N ASP A 40 -0.86 1.07 -14.60
CA ASP A 40 -1.13 -0.34 -14.92
C ASP A 40 -2.18 -1.01 -14.00
N GLY A 41 -3.22 -0.25 -13.63
CA GLY A 41 -4.27 -0.73 -12.73
C GLY A 41 -3.95 -0.61 -11.25
N GLY A 42 -2.80 -0.05 -10.87
CA GLY A 42 -2.50 0.40 -9.51
C GLY A 42 -2.10 -0.70 -8.52
N GLY A 43 -1.96 -0.31 -7.25
CA GLY A 43 -1.64 -1.22 -6.14
C GLY A 43 -0.14 -1.44 -5.94
N TRP A 44 0.69 -0.58 -6.51
CA TRP A 44 2.15 -0.67 -6.44
C TRP A 44 2.70 0.14 -5.26
N THR A 45 3.78 -0.35 -4.65
CA THR A 45 4.57 0.31 -3.59
C THR A 45 5.85 0.92 -4.13
#